data_AF-X1N9R5-F1
#
_entry.id   AF-X1N9R5-F1
#
_cell.length_a   1.000
_cell.length_b   1.000
_cell.length_c   1.000
_cell.angle_alpha   90.00
_cell.angle_beta   90.00
_cell.angle_gamma   90.00
#
_symmetry.space_group_name_H-M   'P 1'
#
loop_
_entity.id
_entity.type
_entity.pdbx_description
1 polymer ?
#
loop_
_entity_poly.entity_id
_entity_poly.type
_entity_poly.pdbx_seq_one_letter_code
_entity_poly.pdbx_strand_id
1 'polypeptide(L)'
;ERYWGTPLPIWQCESCGNYECVGSVKELEKKPGFSGFKPPLDLHRPFVDEMTFNCSKCKGKMKRVPEVIDCWFDSGAMPIAQHHYPFDNEALLEDGRFPADYISEAVDQTRGWFYSLHAISTLLFNRRCFSNVICLGHVLDARGEKMSKAKGNVVEPWAVINRYGADALRWYFFTSTAAGNVYRFAEEAVAEVSRRFLSTLWNVYSFFVTYANIDRFTPGGEGVSVETSELDRWIISELNQLVVDVDAGLDAYNPTEAGRRIE
;
A
#
# COMPACT_ATOMS: atom_id res chain seq x y z
N GLU A 1 -19.56 22.61 -7.57
CA GLU A 1 -18.78 22.48 -6.32
C GLU A 1 -19.09 21.14 -5.67
N ARG A 2 -18.12 20.54 -4.96
CA ARG A 2 -18.31 19.26 -4.25
C ARG A 2 -18.77 19.51 -2.81
N TYR A 3 -19.50 18.55 -2.25
CA TYR A 3 -20.03 18.62 -0.87
C TYR A 3 -19.29 17.70 0.10
N TRP A 4 -18.79 16.56 -0.38
CA TRP A 4 -18.10 15.56 0.42
C TRP A 4 -16.59 15.62 0.20
N GLY A 5 -15.84 15.91 1.25
CA GLY A 5 -14.39 16.06 1.25
C GLY A 5 -13.93 16.95 2.40
N THR A 6 -12.62 17.01 2.64
CA THR A 6 -12.02 17.85 3.67
C THR A 6 -12.30 19.34 3.37
N PRO A 7 -12.99 20.08 4.26
CA PRO A 7 -13.27 21.49 4.00
C PRO A 7 -11.99 22.34 4.04
N LEU A 8 -11.83 23.25 3.08
CA LEU A 8 -10.70 24.18 3.06
C LEU A 8 -10.80 25.11 4.30
N PRO A 9 -9.81 25.13 5.21
CA PRO A 9 -9.93 25.81 6.50
C PRO A 9 -9.59 27.31 6.38
N ILE A 10 -10.19 27.98 5.39
CA ILE A 10 -10.04 29.41 5.14
C ILE A 10 -11.37 30.10 5.39
N TRP A 11 -11.33 31.12 6.24
CA TRP A 11 -12.45 32.02 6.48
C TRP A 11 -12.19 33.37 5.82
N GLN A 12 -13.22 33.94 5.20
CA GLN A 12 -13.22 35.25 4.59
C GLN A 12 -14.12 36.21 5.36
N CYS A 13 -13.66 37.45 5.57
CA CYS A 13 -14.45 38.49 6.20
C CYS A 13 -15.51 39.03 5.23
N GLU A 14 -16.78 39.04 5.66
CA GLU A 14 -17.88 39.62 4.86
C GLU A 14 -17.77 41.15 4.70
N SER A 15 -17.08 41.84 5.61
CA SER A 15 -16.99 43.32 5.61
C SER A 15 -15.77 43.87 4.88
N CYS A 16 -14.60 43.26 5.03
CA CYS A 16 -13.34 43.78 4.46
C CYS A 16 -12.61 42.81 3.52
N GLY A 17 -13.14 41.61 3.30
CA GLY A 17 -12.56 40.62 2.38
C GLY A 17 -11.26 39.94 2.86
N ASN A 18 -10.81 40.20 4.09
CA ASN A 18 -9.61 39.58 4.65
C ASN A 18 -9.78 38.05 4.81
N TYR A 19 -8.76 37.27 4.48
CA TYR A 19 -8.71 35.83 4.70
C TYR A 19 -7.95 35.47 5.98
N GLU A 20 -8.40 34.44 6.68
CA GLU A 20 -7.70 33.80 7.79
C GLU A 20 -7.72 32.28 7.61
N CYS A 21 -6.56 31.64 7.70
CA CYS A 21 -6.42 30.18 7.72
C CYS A 21 -6.41 29.68 9.16
N VAL A 22 -7.16 28.63 9.45
CA VAL A 22 -7.26 28.03 10.80
C VAL A 22 -6.55 26.67 10.80
N GLY A 23 -5.55 26.50 11.66
CA GLY A 23 -4.69 25.32 11.68
C GLY A 23 -5.13 24.22 12.66
N SER A 24 -6.07 24.48 13.56
CA SER A 24 -6.57 23.46 14.50
C SER A 24 -7.94 23.81 15.08
N VAL A 25 -8.64 22.79 15.61
CA VAL A 25 -9.90 22.98 16.35
C VAL A 25 -9.69 23.90 17.55
N LYS A 26 -8.58 23.73 18.28
CA LYS A 26 -8.22 24.56 19.43
C LYS A 26 -7.97 26.02 19.05
N GLU A 27 -7.42 26.28 17.85
CA GLU A 27 -7.30 27.64 17.33
C GLU A 27 -8.68 28.22 17.03
N LEU A 28 -9.55 27.43 16.38
CA LEU A 28 -10.91 27.84 16.03
C LEU A 28 -11.72 28.25 17.27
N GLU A 29 -11.69 27.42 18.32
CA GLU A 29 -12.39 27.67 19.59
C GLU A 29 -11.91 28.94 20.30
N LYS A 30 -10.65 29.33 20.10
CA LYS A 30 -10.06 30.54 20.69
C LYS A 30 -10.33 31.81 19.88
N LYS A 31 -10.91 31.71 18.68
CA LYS A 31 -11.21 32.89 17.85
C LYS A 31 -12.25 33.78 18.56
N PRO A 32 -12.10 35.11 18.52
CA PRO A 32 -13.02 36.02 19.19
C PRO A 32 -14.41 35.93 18.58
N GLY A 33 -15.45 35.83 19.41
CA GLY A 33 -16.83 35.70 18.92
C GLY A 33 -17.12 34.38 18.18
N PHE A 34 -16.31 33.35 18.42
CA PHE A 34 -16.55 32.01 17.87
C PHE A 34 -17.96 31.52 18.22
N SER A 35 -18.68 31.03 17.21
CA SER A 35 -20.06 30.55 17.31
C SER A 35 -20.35 29.51 16.23
N GLY A 36 -21.46 28.77 16.36
CA GLY A 36 -21.90 27.75 15.40
C GLY A 36 -21.40 26.34 15.68
N PHE A 37 -20.64 26.14 16.77
CA PHE A 37 -20.26 24.80 17.23
C PHE A 37 -21.47 24.02 17.74
N LYS A 38 -21.66 22.80 17.21
CA LYS A 38 -22.71 21.85 17.64
C LYS A 38 -22.04 20.52 18.02
N PRO A 39 -22.19 20.03 19.27
CA PRO A 39 -21.72 18.69 19.64
C PRO A 39 -22.58 17.59 18.99
N PRO A 40 -22.00 16.43 18.62
CA PRO A 40 -20.57 16.11 18.62
C PRO A 40 -19.80 16.89 17.56
N LEU A 41 -18.49 17.11 17.78
CA LEU A 41 -17.65 17.83 16.81
C LEU A 41 -17.63 17.08 15.47
N ASP A 42 -18.19 17.72 14.45
CA ASP A 42 -18.07 17.32 13.06
C ASP A 42 -17.57 18.51 12.23
N LEU A 43 -16.41 18.34 11.60
CA LEU A 43 -15.78 19.36 10.77
C LEU A 43 -16.16 19.22 9.29
N HIS A 44 -17.04 18.29 8.92
CA HIS A 44 -17.53 18.18 7.56
C HIS A 44 -18.58 19.24 7.25
N ARG A 45 -18.82 19.44 5.96
CA ARG A 45 -20.02 20.14 5.50
C ARG A 45 -21.25 19.28 5.80
N PRO A 46 -22.39 19.89 6.22
CA PRO A 46 -22.64 21.32 6.32
C PRO A 46 -22.21 21.96 7.66
N PHE A 47 -21.83 21.18 8.66
CA PHE A 47 -21.68 21.64 10.05
C PHE A 47 -20.60 22.72 10.21
N VAL A 48 -19.44 22.55 9.58
CA VAL A 48 -18.35 23.54 9.64
C VAL A 48 -18.70 24.87 8.97
N ASP A 49 -19.65 24.88 8.03
CA ASP A 49 -20.07 26.10 7.32
C ASP A 49 -20.87 27.04 8.26
N GLU A 50 -21.43 26.51 9.35
CA GLU A 50 -22.11 27.30 10.38
C GLU A 50 -21.13 27.98 11.37
N MET A 51 -19.88 27.51 11.41
CA MET A 51 -18.86 28.00 12.34
C MET A 51 -18.31 29.37 11.91
N THR A 52 -18.51 30.39 12.72
CA THR A 52 -18.13 31.79 12.42
C THR A 52 -17.40 32.45 13.58
N PHE A 53 -16.60 33.48 13.29
CA PHE A 53 -15.89 34.27 14.30
C PHE A 53 -15.66 35.72 13.83
N ASN A 54 -15.14 36.58 14.71
CA ASN A 54 -14.87 37.98 14.42
C ASN A 54 -13.51 38.17 13.73
N CYS A 55 -13.49 38.92 12.65
CA CYS A 55 -12.29 39.25 11.89
C CYS A 55 -11.26 39.95 12.77
N SER A 56 -10.00 39.51 12.69
CA SER A 56 -8.89 40.12 13.40
C SER A 56 -8.71 41.62 13.09
N LYS A 57 -8.97 42.04 11.84
CA LYS A 57 -8.74 43.41 11.36
C LYS A 57 -9.89 44.38 11.63
N CYS A 58 -11.12 44.00 11.28
CA CYS A 58 -12.28 44.92 11.30
C CYS A 58 -13.39 44.51 12.27
N LYS A 59 -13.24 43.39 12.98
CA LYS A 59 -14.26 42.78 13.86
C LYS A 59 -15.56 42.34 13.16
N GLY A 60 -15.67 42.51 11.84
CA GLY A 60 -16.77 41.96 11.03
C GLY A 60 -16.81 40.43 11.04
N LYS A 61 -17.94 39.85 10.65
CA LYS A 61 -18.15 38.40 10.69
C LYS A 61 -17.30 37.68 9.62
N MET A 62 -16.67 36.58 10.02
CA MET A 62 -15.89 35.69 9.17
C MET A 62 -16.72 34.44 8.85
N LYS A 63 -16.80 34.08 7.56
CA LYS A 63 -17.43 32.83 7.09
C LYS A 63 -16.42 31.99 6.32
N ARG A 64 -16.51 30.66 6.46
CA ARG A 64 -15.67 29.74 5.69
C ARG A 64 -15.99 29.88 4.20
N VAL A 65 -14.97 29.80 3.35
CA VAL A 65 -15.16 29.67 1.90
C VAL A 65 -15.83 28.32 1.59
N PRO A 66 -16.69 28.17 0.56
CA PRO A 66 -17.49 26.96 0.35
C PRO A 66 -16.68 25.73 -0.12
N GLU A 67 -15.47 25.94 -0.65
CA GLU A 67 -14.66 24.92 -1.31
C GLU A 67 -14.20 23.80 -0.37
N VAL A 68 -14.02 22.61 -0.95
CA VAL A 68 -13.41 21.44 -0.31
C VAL A 68 -12.12 21.08 -1.04
N ILE A 69 -11.20 20.44 -0.32
CA ILE A 69 -9.90 20.03 -0.80
C ILE A 69 -10.03 18.86 -1.79
N ASP A 70 -9.09 18.77 -2.74
CA ASP A 70 -8.97 17.64 -3.65
C ASP A 70 -8.54 16.36 -2.92
N CYS A 71 -9.16 15.22 -3.23
CA CYS A 71 -8.94 13.96 -2.50
C CYS A 71 -7.49 13.43 -2.63
N TRP A 72 -6.76 13.84 -3.67
CA TRP A 72 -5.34 13.51 -3.77
C TRP A 72 -4.51 14.18 -2.66
N PHE A 73 -4.91 15.37 -2.20
CA PHE A 73 -4.27 16.00 -1.05
C PHE A 73 -4.50 15.18 0.22
N ASP A 74 -5.73 14.68 0.45
CA ASP A 74 -6.03 13.81 1.59
C ASP A 74 -5.15 12.55 1.56
N SER A 75 -5.10 11.87 0.40
CA SER A 75 -4.29 10.66 0.24
C SER A 75 -2.78 10.92 0.33
N GLY A 76 -2.30 12.08 -0.12
CA GLY A 76 -0.90 12.47 -0.06
C GLY A 76 -0.46 12.95 1.33
N ALA A 77 -1.38 13.49 2.13
CA ALA A 77 -1.14 13.85 3.53
C ALA A 77 -1.18 12.62 4.46
N MET A 78 -1.62 11.46 3.97
CA MET A 78 -1.73 10.20 4.73
C MET A 78 -0.52 9.89 5.63
N PRO A 79 0.76 10.04 5.19
CA PRO A 79 1.91 9.70 6.02
C PRO A 79 1.96 10.40 7.37
N ILE A 80 1.46 11.64 7.43
CA ILE A 80 1.44 12.47 8.64
C ILE A 80 0.05 12.50 9.29
N ALA A 81 -1.00 12.55 8.48
CA ALA A 81 -2.38 12.67 8.96
C ALA A 81 -2.84 11.42 9.72
N GLN A 82 -2.38 10.23 9.33
CA GLN A 82 -2.70 8.98 10.02
C GLN A 82 -2.21 8.94 11.48
N HIS A 83 -1.23 9.78 11.83
CA HIS A 83 -0.63 9.86 13.16
C HIS A 83 -1.05 11.13 13.92
N HIS A 84 -2.04 11.87 13.41
CA HIS A 84 -2.46 13.15 13.97
C HIS A 84 -1.30 14.14 14.16
N TYR A 85 -0.27 14.04 13.30
CA TYR A 85 0.85 14.99 13.27
C TYR A 85 0.32 16.38 12.89
N PRO A 86 0.78 17.47 13.54
CA PRO A 86 1.84 17.54 14.54
C PRO A 86 1.37 17.48 16.00
N PHE A 87 0.12 17.10 16.29
CA PHE A 87 -0.48 17.25 17.63
C PHE A 87 -0.10 16.14 18.61
N ASP A 88 -0.10 14.88 18.15
CA ASP A 88 0.12 13.73 19.05
C ASP A 88 1.53 13.13 18.95
N ASN A 89 2.28 13.43 17.89
CA ASN A 89 3.58 12.81 17.65
C ASN A 89 4.57 13.76 16.96
N GLU A 90 5.36 14.50 17.74
CA GLU A 90 6.38 15.40 17.20
C GLU A 90 7.60 14.66 16.61
N ALA A 91 7.84 13.42 17.01
CA ALA A 91 9.01 12.63 16.62
C ALA A 91 8.83 11.82 15.32
N LEU A 92 7.69 11.93 14.63
CA LEU A 92 7.38 11.16 13.42
C LEU A 92 8.46 11.23 12.34
N LEU A 93 9.12 12.39 12.21
CA LEU A 93 10.15 12.64 11.19
C LEU A 93 11.54 12.10 11.59
N GLU A 94 11.69 11.59 12.82
CA GLU A 94 12.94 11.16 13.42
C GLU A 94 12.92 9.70 13.88
N ASP A 95 11.74 9.14 14.15
CA ASP A 95 11.56 7.79 14.70
C ASP A 95 11.67 6.64 13.68
N GLY A 96 11.96 6.97 12.41
CA GLY A 96 12.16 6.01 11.33
C GLY A 96 10.89 5.61 10.57
N ARG A 97 9.69 6.04 10.98
CA ARG A 97 8.46 5.80 10.20
C ARG A 97 8.33 6.68 8.95
N PHE A 98 9.02 7.81 8.94
CA PHE A 98 9.06 8.72 7.80
C PHE A 98 10.51 9.10 7.44
N PRO A 99 10.93 8.96 6.18
CA PRO A 99 10.17 8.48 5.01
C PRO A 99 9.95 6.96 5.03
N ALA A 100 8.93 6.49 4.30
CA ALA A 100 8.68 5.05 4.15
C ALA A 100 9.79 4.36 3.34
N ASP A 101 10.15 3.12 3.69
CA ASP A 101 11.17 2.38 2.94
C ASP A 101 10.67 1.89 1.57
N TYR A 102 9.40 1.51 1.49
CA TYR A 102 8.82 0.89 0.31
C TYR A 102 7.32 1.20 0.14
N ILE A 103 6.89 1.43 -1.10
CA ILE A 103 5.49 1.45 -1.50
C ILE A 103 5.30 0.68 -2.82
N SER A 104 4.08 0.22 -3.09
CA SER A 104 3.76 -0.45 -4.36
C SER A 104 2.33 -0.18 -4.79
N GLU A 105 2.18 0.42 -5.96
CA GLU A 105 0.88 0.66 -6.58
C GLU A 105 1.01 0.62 -8.11
N ALA A 106 -0.12 0.62 -8.80
CA ALA A 106 -0.18 0.58 -10.25
C ALA A 106 0.34 1.86 -10.93
N VAL A 107 0.71 1.73 -12.20
CA VAL A 107 1.35 2.79 -13.02
C VAL A 107 0.54 4.08 -13.13
N ASP A 108 -0.77 4.01 -13.00
CA ASP A 108 -1.64 5.19 -12.96
C ASP A 108 -1.37 6.09 -11.75
N GLN A 109 -0.81 5.57 -10.66
CA GLN A 109 -0.46 6.36 -9.48
C GLN A 109 0.71 7.32 -9.69
N THR A 110 1.44 7.22 -10.80
CA THR A 110 2.44 8.24 -11.21
C THR A 110 1.82 9.62 -11.42
N ARG A 111 0.51 9.69 -11.71
CA ARG A 111 -0.25 10.95 -11.84
C ARG A 111 -1.23 11.19 -10.68
N GLY A 112 -1.22 10.32 -9.68
CA GLY A 112 -2.09 10.38 -8.52
C GLY A 112 -1.28 10.36 -7.24
N TRP A 113 -1.37 9.26 -6.51
CA TRP A 113 -0.86 9.15 -5.15
C TRP A 113 0.65 9.39 -5.03
N PHE A 114 1.47 8.86 -5.95
CA PHE A 114 2.92 9.05 -5.91
C PHE A 114 3.29 10.53 -6.03
N TYR A 115 2.59 11.27 -6.91
CA TYR A 115 2.78 12.70 -7.07
C TYR A 115 2.39 13.47 -5.81
N SER A 116 1.19 13.22 -5.25
CA SER A 116 0.73 13.96 -4.07
C SER A 116 1.58 13.69 -2.84
N LEU A 117 2.01 12.44 -2.62
CA LEU A 117 2.96 12.07 -1.56
C LEU A 117 4.26 12.87 -1.67
N HIS A 118 4.86 12.86 -2.87
CA HIS A 118 6.15 13.53 -3.09
C HIS A 118 6.01 15.06 -2.99
N ALA A 119 4.95 15.64 -3.55
CA ALA A 119 4.69 17.07 -3.52
C ALA A 119 4.50 17.58 -2.08
N ILE A 120 3.63 16.95 -1.29
CA ILE A 120 3.35 17.37 0.08
C ILE A 120 4.59 17.21 0.96
N SER A 121 5.29 16.08 0.87
CA SER A 121 6.52 15.83 1.62
C SER A 121 7.61 16.86 1.29
N THR A 122 7.79 17.19 0.02
CA THR A 122 8.79 18.18 -0.41
C THR A 122 8.42 19.57 0.07
N LEU A 123 7.15 19.98 -0.06
CA LEU A 123 6.68 21.31 0.32
C LEU A 123 6.70 21.54 1.83
N LEU A 124 6.36 20.53 2.65
CA LEU A 124 6.28 20.66 4.10
C LEU A 124 7.62 20.40 4.80
N PHE A 125 8.40 19.43 4.31
CA PHE A 125 9.55 18.90 5.05
C PHE A 125 10.87 18.93 4.27
N ASN A 126 10.83 19.29 2.98
CA ASN A 126 11.99 19.23 2.08
C ASN A 126 12.71 17.87 2.11
N ARG A 127 11.93 16.78 2.11
CA ARG A 127 12.40 15.38 2.12
C ARG A 127 11.60 14.54 1.13
N ARG A 128 12.16 13.40 0.71
CA ARG A 128 11.40 12.37 -0.01
C ARG A 128 10.34 11.76 0.91
N CYS A 129 9.23 11.29 0.34
CA CYS A 129 8.17 10.63 1.11
C CYS A 129 8.38 9.10 1.27
N PHE A 130 9.06 8.49 0.30
CA PHE A 130 9.38 7.06 0.28
C PHE A 130 10.74 6.82 -0.41
N SER A 131 11.39 5.70 -0.10
CA SER A 131 12.73 5.35 -0.61
C SER A 131 12.69 4.42 -1.83
N ASN A 132 11.82 3.41 -1.82
CA ASN A 132 11.67 2.44 -2.92
C ASN A 132 10.22 2.37 -3.39
N VAL A 133 10.02 2.13 -4.69
CA VAL A 133 8.69 1.96 -5.29
C VAL A 133 8.69 0.84 -6.32
N ILE A 134 7.75 -0.09 -6.19
CA ILE A 134 7.37 -0.98 -7.29
C ILE A 134 6.13 -0.38 -7.98
N CYS A 135 6.30 -0.04 -9.24
CA CYS A 135 5.23 0.50 -10.07
C CYS A 135 4.64 -0.63 -10.92
N LEU A 136 3.44 -1.10 -10.54
CA LEU A 136 2.83 -2.28 -11.15
C LEU A 136 2.19 -1.95 -12.51
N GLY A 137 2.35 -2.84 -13.48
CA GLY A 137 1.57 -2.81 -14.70
C GLY A 137 0.11 -3.19 -14.46
N HIS A 138 -0.77 -2.81 -15.38
CA HIS A 138 -2.19 -3.14 -15.25
C HIS A 138 -2.46 -4.63 -15.51
N VAL A 139 -3.44 -5.16 -14.78
CA VAL A 139 -4.04 -6.46 -15.06
C VAL A 139 -5.13 -6.29 -16.12
N LEU A 140 -4.97 -6.99 -17.23
CA LEU A 140 -5.89 -7.07 -18.35
C LEU A 140 -6.46 -8.48 -18.45
N ASP A 141 -7.53 -8.65 -19.22
CA ASP A 141 -8.03 -9.99 -19.52
C ASP A 141 -7.04 -10.80 -20.39
N ALA A 142 -7.35 -12.07 -20.62
CA ALA A 142 -6.52 -12.97 -21.41
C ALA A 142 -6.27 -12.47 -22.86
N ARG A 143 -7.12 -11.60 -23.40
CA ARG A 143 -7.00 -11.01 -24.74
C ARG A 143 -6.26 -9.67 -24.73
N GLY A 144 -5.91 -9.15 -23.55
CA GLY A 144 -5.26 -7.86 -23.39
C GLY A 144 -6.22 -6.67 -23.40
N GLU A 145 -7.50 -6.88 -23.10
CA GLU A 145 -8.46 -5.79 -22.93
C GLU A 145 -8.59 -5.39 -21.46
N LYS A 146 -8.90 -4.11 -21.21
CA LYS A 146 -9.23 -3.62 -19.86
C LYS A 146 -10.46 -4.36 -19.33
N MET A 147 -10.33 -4.95 -18.15
CA MET A 147 -11.45 -5.58 -17.46
C MET A 147 -12.49 -4.53 -17.06
N SER A 148 -13.76 -4.79 -17.36
CA SER A 148 -14.86 -3.92 -16.94
C SER A 148 -16.17 -4.69 -16.85
N LYS A 149 -17.01 -4.34 -15.86
CA LYS A 149 -18.32 -4.97 -15.68
C LYS A 149 -19.20 -4.88 -16.94
N ALA A 150 -19.11 -3.77 -17.67
CA ALA A 150 -19.87 -3.55 -18.91
C ALA A 150 -19.48 -4.52 -20.03
N LYS A 151 -18.20 -4.93 -20.10
CA LYS A 151 -17.72 -5.91 -21.09
C LYS A 151 -17.94 -7.36 -20.65
N GLY A 152 -18.26 -7.61 -19.38
CA GLY A 152 -18.43 -8.95 -18.84
C GLY A 152 -17.15 -9.79 -18.79
N ASN A 153 -15.96 -9.16 -18.94
CA ASN A 153 -14.65 -9.82 -18.95
C ASN A 153 -13.92 -9.70 -17.59
N VAL A 154 -14.64 -9.37 -16.51
CA VAL A 154 -14.07 -9.28 -15.17
C VAL A 154 -13.89 -10.68 -14.62
N VAL A 155 -12.68 -10.99 -14.18
CA VAL A 155 -12.43 -12.19 -13.37
C VAL A 155 -12.54 -11.79 -11.90
N GLU A 156 -13.46 -12.44 -11.19
CA GLU A 156 -13.63 -12.22 -9.75
C GLU A 156 -12.53 -12.95 -8.97
N PRO A 157 -11.71 -12.25 -8.15
CA PRO A 157 -10.58 -12.87 -7.45
C PRO A 157 -10.98 -14.07 -6.58
N TRP A 158 -12.14 -14.01 -5.92
CA TRP A 158 -12.63 -15.07 -5.06
C TRP A 158 -12.94 -16.37 -5.81
N ALA A 159 -13.35 -16.29 -7.08
CA ALA A 159 -13.58 -17.50 -7.88
C ALA A 159 -12.27 -18.26 -8.07
N VAL A 160 -11.18 -17.55 -8.35
CA VAL A 160 -9.84 -18.11 -8.54
C VAL A 160 -9.28 -18.62 -7.20
N ILE A 161 -9.39 -17.84 -6.13
CA ILE A 161 -8.90 -18.23 -4.79
C ILE A 161 -9.61 -19.48 -4.28
N ASN A 162 -10.94 -19.56 -4.42
CA ASN A 162 -11.69 -20.73 -3.96
C ASN A 162 -11.35 -22.00 -4.77
N ARG A 163 -10.93 -21.84 -6.02
CA ARG A 163 -10.60 -22.96 -6.90
C ARG A 163 -9.15 -23.43 -6.80
N TYR A 164 -8.19 -22.51 -6.66
CA TYR A 164 -6.75 -22.81 -6.72
C TYR A 164 -5.98 -22.46 -5.44
N GLY A 165 -6.61 -21.76 -4.50
CA GLY A 165 -5.96 -21.22 -3.30
C GLY A 165 -5.32 -19.84 -3.53
N ALA A 166 -5.10 -19.13 -2.43
CA ALA A 166 -4.47 -17.80 -2.47
C ALA A 166 -2.99 -17.87 -2.91
N ASP A 167 -2.28 -18.94 -2.55
CA ASP A 167 -0.86 -19.10 -2.87
C ASP A 167 -0.63 -19.31 -4.37
N ALA A 168 -1.49 -20.08 -5.04
CA ALA A 168 -1.41 -20.22 -6.50
C ALA A 168 -1.59 -18.88 -7.21
N LEU A 169 -2.53 -18.05 -6.76
CA LEU A 169 -2.76 -16.73 -7.32
C LEU A 169 -1.58 -15.78 -7.06
N ARG A 170 -1.04 -15.78 -5.84
CA ARG A 170 0.15 -14.98 -5.47
C ARG A 170 1.38 -15.40 -6.27
N TRP A 171 1.66 -16.69 -6.32
CA TRP A 171 2.80 -17.24 -7.05
C TRP A 171 2.71 -16.90 -8.54
N TYR A 172 1.51 -17.02 -9.13
CA TYR A 172 1.26 -16.57 -10.50
C TYR A 172 1.66 -15.11 -10.71
N PHE A 173 1.25 -14.19 -9.84
CA PHE A 173 1.63 -12.78 -9.99
C PHE A 173 3.13 -12.52 -9.78
N PHE A 174 3.78 -13.27 -8.90
CA PHE A 174 5.22 -13.14 -8.69
C PHE A 174 6.01 -13.67 -9.89
N THR A 175 5.78 -14.91 -10.35
CA THR A 175 6.68 -15.56 -11.31
C THR A 175 6.31 -15.35 -12.78
N SER A 176 5.07 -15.02 -13.11
CA SER A 176 4.62 -15.01 -14.51
C SER A 176 5.19 -13.87 -15.33
N THR A 177 5.20 -12.65 -14.79
CA THR A 177 5.64 -11.45 -15.49
C THR A 177 6.31 -10.50 -14.50
N ALA A 178 7.29 -9.73 -14.96
CA ALA A 178 7.92 -8.69 -14.14
C ALA A 178 6.91 -7.58 -13.77
N ALA A 179 7.02 -7.07 -12.55
CA ALA A 179 6.06 -6.16 -11.92
C ALA A 179 5.60 -4.96 -12.80
N GLY A 180 6.51 -4.32 -13.53
CA GLY A 180 6.20 -3.13 -14.35
C GLY A 180 5.49 -3.40 -15.68
N ASN A 181 5.40 -4.67 -16.10
CA ASN A 181 4.78 -5.04 -17.36
C ASN A 181 3.29 -5.30 -17.19
N VAL A 182 2.56 -5.16 -18.29
CA VAL A 182 1.14 -5.50 -18.36
C VAL A 182 0.93 -6.99 -18.11
N TYR A 183 0.04 -7.34 -17.19
CA TYR A 183 -0.35 -8.73 -16.91
C TYR A 183 -1.59 -9.09 -17.73
N ARG A 184 -1.51 -10.12 -18.57
CA ARG A 184 -2.69 -10.73 -19.20
C ARG A 184 -3.16 -11.87 -18.33
N PHE A 185 -4.22 -11.66 -17.58
CA PHE A 185 -4.71 -12.64 -16.64
C PHE A 185 -5.54 -13.71 -17.35
N ALA A 186 -5.10 -14.97 -17.20
CA ALA A 186 -5.84 -16.16 -17.61
C ALA A 186 -5.90 -17.14 -16.43
N GLU A 187 -7.09 -17.63 -16.12
CA GLU A 187 -7.31 -18.56 -15.00
C GLU A 187 -6.53 -19.87 -15.21
N GLU A 188 -6.40 -20.30 -16.47
CA GLU A 188 -5.65 -21.49 -16.86
C GLU A 188 -4.16 -21.39 -16.51
N ALA A 189 -3.58 -20.19 -16.55
CA ALA A 189 -2.19 -19.96 -16.19
C ALA A 189 -1.97 -20.11 -14.67
N VAL A 190 -2.94 -19.70 -13.85
CA VAL A 190 -2.91 -19.97 -12.40
C VAL A 190 -2.97 -21.47 -12.12
N ALA A 191 -3.83 -22.19 -12.85
CA ALA A 191 -3.93 -23.64 -12.75
C ALA A 191 -2.62 -24.34 -13.17
N GLU A 192 -1.96 -23.84 -14.21
CA GLU A 192 -0.67 -24.37 -14.67
C GLU A 192 0.42 -24.22 -13.60
N VAL A 193 0.56 -23.02 -13.02
CA VAL A 193 1.50 -22.74 -11.94
C VAL A 193 1.25 -23.66 -10.73
N SER A 194 -0.01 -23.81 -10.32
CA SER A 194 -0.40 -24.70 -9.22
C SER A 194 -0.01 -26.17 -9.48
N ARG A 195 -0.22 -26.66 -10.70
CA ARG A 195 0.14 -28.04 -11.08
C ARG A 195 1.65 -28.25 -11.19
N ARG A 196 2.37 -27.31 -11.81
CA ARG A 196 3.80 -27.48 -12.10
C ARG A 196 4.66 -27.32 -10.84
N PHE A 197 4.38 -26.31 -10.04
CA PHE A 197 5.20 -25.97 -8.89
C PHE A 197 4.62 -26.51 -7.58
N LEU A 198 3.44 -26.04 -7.16
CA LEU A 198 2.88 -26.38 -5.84
C LEU A 198 2.59 -27.88 -5.68
N SER A 199 2.10 -28.54 -6.73
CA SER A 199 1.85 -29.98 -6.68
C SER A 199 3.15 -30.78 -6.64
N THR A 200 4.20 -30.34 -7.35
CA THR A 200 5.53 -30.97 -7.28
C THR A 200 6.12 -30.85 -5.88
N LEU A 201 6.04 -29.66 -5.29
CA LEU A 201 6.47 -29.44 -3.91
C LEU A 201 5.71 -30.34 -2.93
N TRP A 202 4.38 -30.43 -3.07
CA TRP A 202 3.56 -31.31 -2.23
C TRP A 202 3.92 -32.79 -2.40
N ASN A 203 4.22 -33.23 -3.62
CA ASN A 203 4.64 -34.59 -3.89
C ASN A 203 5.99 -34.91 -3.22
N VAL A 204 6.98 -34.03 -3.32
CA VAL A 204 8.29 -34.22 -2.67
C VAL A 204 8.15 -34.21 -1.14
N TYR A 205 7.33 -33.32 -0.59
CA TYR A 205 7.00 -33.31 0.83
C TYR A 205 6.33 -34.62 1.28
N SER A 206 5.31 -35.06 0.55
CA SER A 206 4.58 -36.30 0.87
C SER A 206 5.49 -37.52 0.78
N PHE A 207 6.40 -37.56 -0.20
CA PHE A 207 7.44 -38.57 -0.30
C PHE A 207 8.30 -38.59 0.98
N PHE A 208 8.88 -37.45 1.35
CA PHE A 208 9.70 -37.34 2.56
C PHE A 208 8.96 -37.81 3.81
N VAL A 209 7.75 -37.30 4.07
CA VAL A 209 6.95 -37.65 5.26
C VAL A 209 6.61 -39.14 5.30
N THR A 210 6.26 -39.74 4.16
CA THR A 210 5.89 -41.16 4.09
C THR A 210 7.05 -42.04 4.54
N TYR A 211 8.26 -41.81 4.00
CA TYR A 211 9.44 -42.61 4.32
C TYR A 211 10.00 -42.26 5.71
N ALA A 212 10.02 -40.98 6.09
CA ALA A 212 10.43 -40.56 7.42
C ALA A 212 9.59 -41.22 8.53
N ASN A 213 8.28 -41.38 8.33
CA ASN A 213 7.40 -42.06 9.27
C ASN A 213 7.66 -43.58 9.35
N ILE A 214 7.98 -44.23 8.23
CA ILE A 214 8.34 -45.65 8.18
C ILE A 214 9.64 -45.88 8.95
N ASP A 215 10.65 -45.04 8.69
CA ASP A 215 11.98 -45.13 9.30
C ASP A 215 12.04 -44.54 10.72
N ARG A 216 10.92 -43.99 11.21
CA ARG A 216 10.81 -43.31 12.52
C ARG A 216 11.86 -42.22 12.69
N PHE A 217 12.16 -41.51 11.60
CA PHE A 217 13.11 -40.41 11.59
C PHE A 217 12.67 -39.33 12.58
N THR A 218 13.59 -38.91 13.45
CA THR A 218 13.36 -37.85 14.43
C THR A 218 14.26 -36.66 14.10
N PRO A 219 13.71 -35.52 13.65
CA PRO A 219 14.50 -34.33 13.36
C PRO A 219 15.29 -33.87 14.59
N GLY A 220 16.59 -33.64 14.43
CA GLY A 220 17.46 -33.12 15.50
C GLY A 220 17.80 -34.13 16.61
N GLY A 221 17.47 -35.41 16.45
CA GLY A 221 17.89 -36.46 17.39
C GLY A 221 19.42 -36.65 17.42
N GLU A 222 19.96 -37.05 18.57
CA GLU A 222 21.37 -37.40 18.70
C GLU A 222 21.68 -38.69 17.93
N GLY A 223 22.56 -38.57 16.94
CA GLY A 223 23.24 -39.73 16.36
C GLY A 223 22.73 -40.16 14.99
N VAL A 224 23.18 -39.48 13.94
CA VAL A 224 23.90 -40.15 12.85
C VAL A 224 24.97 -39.16 12.37
N SER A 225 26.25 -39.49 12.52
CA SER A 225 27.30 -38.87 11.69
C SER A 225 27.07 -39.40 10.28
N VAL A 226 26.22 -38.73 9.50
CA VAL A 226 25.96 -39.12 8.13
C VAL A 226 27.19 -38.74 7.31
N GLU A 227 27.95 -39.73 6.83
CA GLU A 227 28.88 -39.47 5.74
C GLU A 227 28.07 -38.91 4.58
N THR A 228 28.20 -37.61 4.34
CA THR A 228 27.50 -36.94 3.25
C THR A 228 27.99 -37.49 1.94
N SER A 229 27.07 -38.04 1.14
CA SER A 229 27.38 -38.44 -0.22
C SER A 229 27.71 -37.20 -1.07
N GLU A 230 28.31 -37.40 -2.24
CA GLU A 230 28.53 -36.30 -3.19
C GLU A 230 27.22 -35.63 -3.61
N LEU A 231 26.12 -36.40 -3.71
CA LEU A 231 24.79 -35.87 -4.01
C LEU A 231 24.24 -35.01 -2.87
N ASP A 232 24.45 -35.41 -1.61
CA ASP A 232 24.04 -34.62 -0.44
C ASP A 232 24.83 -33.29 -0.37
N ARG A 233 26.12 -33.33 -0.68
CA ARG A 233 26.94 -32.11 -0.76
C ARG A 233 26.50 -31.21 -1.90
N TRP A 234 26.19 -31.79 -3.06
CA TRP A 234 25.71 -31.04 -4.22
C TRP A 234 24.37 -30.34 -3.94
N ILE A 235 23.36 -31.04 -3.39
CA ILE A 235 22.06 -30.41 -3.11
C ILE A 235 22.17 -29.29 -2.06
N ILE A 236 23.06 -29.43 -1.07
CA ILE A 236 23.35 -28.37 -0.10
C ILE A 236 24.03 -27.18 -0.80
N SER A 237 24.93 -27.42 -1.75
CA SER A 237 25.55 -26.36 -2.56
C SER A 237 24.51 -25.61 -3.40
N GLU A 238 23.61 -26.33 -4.08
CA GLU A 238 22.50 -25.73 -4.84
C GLU A 238 21.57 -24.92 -3.94
N LEU A 239 21.27 -25.41 -2.73
CA LEU A 239 20.47 -24.66 -1.75
C LEU A 239 21.15 -23.35 -1.34
N ASN A 240 22.46 -23.36 -1.07
CA ASN A 240 23.18 -22.12 -0.73
C ASN A 240 23.19 -21.13 -1.90
N GLN A 241 23.34 -21.62 -3.13
CA GLN A 241 23.24 -20.75 -4.31
C GLN A 241 21.84 -20.18 -4.46
N LEU A 242 20.80 -20.99 -4.25
CA LEU A 242 19.41 -20.54 -4.26
C LEU A 242 19.16 -19.43 -3.23
N VAL A 243 19.65 -19.59 -2.00
CA VAL A 243 19.53 -18.57 -0.96
C VAL A 243 20.18 -17.26 -1.41
N VAL A 244 21.41 -17.30 -1.91
CA VAL A 244 22.12 -16.11 -2.40
C VAL A 244 21.36 -15.42 -3.54
N ASP A 245 20.84 -16.18 -4.50
CA ASP A 245 20.14 -15.62 -5.66
C ASP A 245 18.80 -14.99 -5.26
N VAL A 246 18.06 -15.64 -4.35
CA VAL A 246 16.76 -15.15 -3.85
C VAL A 246 16.95 -13.90 -3.00
N ASP A 247 17.91 -13.90 -2.07
CA ASP A 247 18.23 -12.74 -1.23
C ASP A 247 18.61 -11.55 -2.10
N ALA A 248 19.51 -11.75 -3.08
CA ALA A 248 19.90 -10.69 -4.02
C ALA A 248 18.71 -10.16 -4.84
N GLY A 249 17.79 -11.04 -5.26
CA GLY A 249 16.59 -10.66 -5.99
C GLY A 249 15.63 -9.82 -5.13
N LEU A 250 15.41 -10.21 -3.88
CA LEU A 250 14.52 -9.49 -2.96
C LEU A 250 15.12 -8.16 -2.47
N ASP A 251 16.42 -8.11 -2.19
CA ASP A 251 17.14 -6.87 -1.85
C ASP A 251 17.07 -5.84 -2.99
N ALA A 252 17.03 -6.31 -4.23
CA ALA A 252 16.86 -5.48 -5.42
C ALA A 252 15.38 -5.18 -5.77
N TYR A 253 14.42 -5.53 -4.91
CA TYR A 253 12.98 -5.38 -5.15
C TYR A 253 12.50 -6.08 -6.44
N ASN A 254 13.09 -7.23 -6.78
CA ASN A 254 12.74 -8.05 -7.94
C ASN A 254 12.13 -9.41 -7.49
N PRO A 255 10.86 -9.42 -7.06
CA PRO A 255 10.20 -10.64 -6.59
C PRO A 255 10.00 -11.69 -7.70
N THR A 256 10.02 -11.26 -8.97
CA THR A 256 9.79 -12.16 -10.11
C THR A 256 10.97 -13.08 -10.35
N GLU A 257 12.18 -12.53 -10.41
CA GLU A 257 13.37 -13.37 -10.61
C GLU A 257 13.62 -14.24 -9.37
N ALA A 258 13.48 -13.67 -8.17
CA ALA A 258 13.57 -14.43 -6.92
C ALA A 258 12.58 -15.62 -6.89
N GLY A 259 11.31 -15.37 -7.23
CA GLY A 259 10.31 -16.43 -7.30
C GLY A 259 10.61 -17.49 -8.36
N ARG A 260 11.16 -17.10 -9.52
CA ARG A 260 11.54 -18.05 -10.59
C ARG A 260 12.75 -18.89 -10.25
N ARG A 261 13.67 -18.42 -9.40
CA ARG A 261 14.80 -19.24 -8.92
C ARG A 261 14.31 -20.36 -7.99
N ILE A 262 13.21 -20.12 -7.27
CA ILE A 262 12.58 -21.11 -6.39
C ILE A 262 11.79 -22.17 -7.19
N GLU A 263 11.23 -21.79 -8.34
CA GLU A 263 10.45 -22.66 -9.24
C GLU A 263 11.33 -23.57 -10.13
#